data_AF-A0A645DDE0-F1
#
_entry.id   AF-A0A645DDE0-F1
#
_cell.length_a   1.000
_cell.length_b   1.000
_cell.length_c   1.000
_cell.angle_alpha   90.00
_cell.angle_beta   90.00
_cell.angle_gamma   90.00
#
_symmetry.space_group_name_H-M   'P 1'
#
loop_
_entity.id
_entity.type
_entity.pdbx_description
1 polymer ?
#
loop_
_entity_poly.entity_id
_entity_poly.type
_entity_poly.pdbx_seq_one_letter_code
_entity_poly.pdbx_strand_id
1 'polypeptide(L)'
;MYDSNTVIEWRDGEEHIQSLTTANEPMANAFPGFAFYESVYNTNQEEFMARFKTVNNMKQLIGRTKVYNLLSAKYWYTFNYEDAIPYGYNKIHESPKGYTVYENENFVELGFAYNKTINKDFLLTLPFLEQDRIMQEYLAVENSTNTTYTLNDNIELLTVLPTDTIRVYDFEEPVKDVNIYLEVFGLPNTKITTYYQDEVVNKYDLWQFNYIDFPVYEYIDKIVIESEDIYGYGTEVPLYIEPFDESYSENFKNLTSESFKNVIFTNDIIQGDITISGNEKYVFTSIPYDKGWSVYVNGEKINYEKVQLGFIGFKLQPGTYHVEFKYQIPFLNVGVGITTISILILIVINLIVKKRH
;
A
#
# COMPACT_ATOMS: atom_id res chain seq x y z
N MET A 1 -16.42 -17.81 -28.09
CA MET A 1 -15.08 -17.17 -28.19
C MET A 1 -14.82 -16.64 -26.79
N TYR A 2 -14.07 -17.41 -26.00
CA TYR A 2 -13.76 -17.08 -24.61
C TYR A 2 -12.60 -16.08 -24.62
N ASP A 3 -12.78 -14.95 -23.94
CA ASP A 3 -11.74 -13.97 -23.70
C ASP A 3 -10.74 -14.56 -22.69
N SER A 4 -9.45 -14.46 -23.00
CA SER A 4 -8.37 -15.26 -22.41
C SER A 4 -7.81 -14.71 -21.10
N ASN A 5 -8.53 -13.83 -20.40
CA ASN A 5 -8.00 -13.11 -19.24
C ASN A 5 -8.70 -13.44 -17.91
N THR A 6 -9.66 -14.36 -17.88
CA THR A 6 -10.22 -14.89 -16.62
C THR A 6 -9.40 -16.08 -16.16
N VAL A 7 -8.61 -15.94 -15.09
CA VAL A 7 -8.05 -17.10 -14.40
C VAL A 7 -9.12 -17.64 -13.46
N ILE A 8 -9.85 -18.65 -13.92
CA ILE A 8 -10.78 -19.41 -13.08
C ILE A 8 -9.93 -20.43 -12.30
N GLU A 9 -9.71 -20.21 -11.00
CA GLU A 9 -9.19 -21.26 -10.13
C GLU A 9 -10.35 -22.14 -9.67
N TRP A 10 -10.29 -23.43 -10.04
CA TRP A 10 -11.21 -24.45 -9.55
C TRP A 10 -10.65 -25.05 -8.26
N ARG A 11 -11.21 -24.67 -7.11
CA ARG A 11 -11.10 -25.45 -5.87
C ARG A 11 -12.52 -25.76 -5.38
N ASP A 12 -12.75 -27.02 -5.07
CA ASP A 12 -13.96 -27.54 -4.42
C ASP A 12 -15.32 -27.32 -5.13
N GLY A 13 -15.32 -27.08 -6.44
CA GLY A 13 -16.54 -27.14 -7.26
C GLY A 13 -17.45 -25.91 -7.19
N GLU A 14 -17.01 -24.82 -6.56
CA GLU A 14 -17.64 -23.50 -6.63
C GLU A 14 -16.85 -22.57 -7.58
N GLU A 15 -17.56 -21.71 -8.32
CA GLU A 15 -16.94 -20.65 -9.13
C GLU A 15 -16.40 -19.55 -8.20
N HIS A 16 -15.09 -19.47 -8.03
CA HIS A 16 -14.45 -18.34 -7.38
C HIS A 16 -14.15 -17.25 -8.42
N ILE A 17 -14.80 -16.10 -8.30
CA ILE A 17 -14.43 -14.90 -9.06
C ILE A 17 -13.19 -14.30 -8.38
N GLN A 18 -11.99 -14.61 -8.88
CA GLN A 18 -10.78 -13.88 -8.54
C GLN A 18 -10.03 -13.46 -9.80
N SER A 19 -10.11 -12.17 -10.17
CA SER A 19 -9.06 -11.56 -10.98
C SER A 19 -8.95 -10.06 -10.70
N LEU A 20 -8.42 -9.71 -9.53
CA LEU A 20 -7.97 -8.36 -9.21
C LEU A 20 -6.66 -8.08 -9.97
N THR A 21 -6.77 -7.51 -11.17
CA THR A 21 -5.71 -7.00 -12.06
C THR A 21 -4.66 -8.00 -12.59
N THR A 22 -4.28 -7.87 -13.86
CA THR A 22 -3.17 -8.63 -14.44
C THR A 22 -1.85 -8.07 -13.91
N ALA A 23 -0.97 -8.91 -13.36
CA ALA A 23 0.33 -8.43 -12.90
C ALA A 23 1.12 -7.77 -14.05
N ASN A 24 1.79 -6.65 -13.76
CA ASN A 24 2.58 -5.84 -14.69
C ASN A 24 1.78 -5.13 -15.80
N GLU A 25 0.46 -5.11 -15.74
CA GLU A 25 -0.38 -4.37 -16.68
C GLU A 25 -0.05 -2.86 -16.76
N PRO A 26 0.22 -2.15 -15.64
CA PRO A 26 0.68 -0.76 -15.68
C PRO A 26 2.02 -0.61 -16.42
N MET A 27 2.97 -1.50 -16.14
CA MET A 27 4.28 -1.49 -16.79
C MET A 27 4.18 -1.77 -18.30
N ALA A 28 3.37 -2.75 -18.70
CA ALA A 28 3.17 -3.12 -20.09
C ALA A 28 2.54 -2.00 -20.93
N ASN A 29 1.71 -1.16 -20.30
CA ASN A 29 0.99 -0.07 -20.95
C ASN A 29 1.56 1.33 -20.61
N ALA A 30 2.72 1.38 -19.95
CA ALA A 30 3.43 2.60 -19.59
C ALA A 30 2.59 3.63 -18.80
N PHE A 31 1.82 3.15 -17.81
CA PHE A 31 1.12 4.01 -16.84
C PHE A 31 1.49 3.65 -15.39
N PRO A 32 1.43 4.60 -14.43
CA PRO A 32 1.68 4.29 -13.02
C PRO A 32 0.54 3.43 -12.42
N GLY A 33 0.87 2.34 -11.71
CA GLY A 33 -0.13 1.50 -11.05
C GLY A 33 0.46 0.48 -10.07
N PHE A 34 -0.39 -0.14 -9.25
CA PHE A 34 0.00 -1.04 -8.14
C PHE A 34 0.02 -2.52 -8.49
N ALA A 35 -0.35 -2.89 -9.72
CA ALA A 35 -0.37 -4.28 -10.16
C ALA A 35 0.97 -4.67 -10.79
N PHE A 36 1.86 -5.30 -10.04
CA PHE A 36 3.16 -5.75 -10.57
C PHE A 36 3.56 -7.13 -10.03
N TYR A 37 4.43 -7.79 -10.78
CA TYR A 37 5.17 -8.98 -10.36
C TYR A 37 6.65 -8.73 -10.59
N GLU A 38 7.45 -8.94 -9.55
CA GLU A 38 8.91 -8.82 -9.62
C GLU A 38 9.57 -10.12 -9.14
N SER A 39 10.57 -10.59 -9.89
CA SER A 39 11.38 -11.77 -9.53
C SER A 39 12.62 -11.41 -8.72
N VAL A 40 12.99 -10.13 -8.68
CA VAL A 40 14.11 -9.58 -7.92
C VAL A 40 13.54 -8.93 -6.67
N TYR A 41 13.65 -9.62 -5.55
CA TYR A 41 13.07 -9.18 -4.29
C TYR A 41 13.96 -8.17 -3.55
N ASN A 42 13.45 -6.97 -3.27
CA ASN A 42 14.11 -6.01 -2.38
C ASN A 42 13.68 -6.25 -0.93
N THR A 43 14.54 -6.89 -0.15
CA THR A 43 14.30 -7.22 1.28
C THR A 43 14.06 -5.98 2.14
N ASN A 44 14.46 -4.78 1.69
CA ASN A 44 14.23 -3.56 2.47
C ASN A 44 12.75 -3.19 2.56
N GLN A 45 11.90 -3.71 1.67
CA GLN A 45 10.46 -3.46 1.67
C GLN A 45 9.66 -4.55 2.37
N GLU A 46 10.30 -5.62 2.85
CA GLU A 46 9.62 -6.79 3.43
C GLU A 46 8.66 -6.42 4.56
N GLU A 47 9.11 -5.54 5.47
CA GLU A 47 8.33 -5.10 6.62
C GLU A 47 7.03 -4.39 6.18
N PHE A 48 7.10 -3.53 5.15
CA PHE A 48 5.91 -2.88 4.59
C PHE A 48 5.03 -3.86 3.80
N MET A 49 5.65 -4.69 2.96
CA MET A 49 4.96 -5.61 2.05
C MET A 49 4.27 -6.76 2.78
N ALA A 50 4.75 -7.14 3.97
CA ALA A 50 4.13 -8.15 4.82
C ALA A 50 2.64 -7.86 5.13
N ARG A 51 2.23 -6.59 5.05
CA ARG A 51 0.84 -6.12 5.17
C ARG A 51 -0.08 -6.73 4.14
N PHE A 52 0.39 -6.79 2.90
CA PHE A 52 -0.37 -7.31 1.76
C PHE A 52 -0.24 -8.84 1.66
N LYS A 53 0.62 -9.46 2.50
CA LYS A 53 1.00 -10.89 2.42
C LYS A 53 1.45 -11.31 1.03
N THR A 54 1.96 -10.34 0.27
CA THR A 54 2.49 -10.54 -1.06
C THR A 54 3.96 -10.13 -1.06
N VAL A 55 4.81 -11.04 -1.53
CA VAL A 55 6.28 -10.85 -1.52
C VAL A 55 6.82 -10.56 -2.91
N ASN A 56 6.22 -11.16 -3.95
CA ASN A 56 6.68 -11.06 -5.34
C ASN A 56 5.63 -10.46 -6.28
N ASN A 57 4.44 -10.17 -5.76
CA ASN A 57 3.37 -9.53 -6.49
C ASN A 57 2.74 -8.44 -5.62
N MET A 58 2.12 -7.46 -6.23
CA MET A 58 1.14 -6.61 -5.58
C MET A 58 -0.13 -6.71 -6.40
N LYS A 59 -1.23 -6.99 -5.71
CA LYS A 59 -2.57 -6.95 -6.27
C LYS A 59 -3.36 -5.89 -5.53
N GLN A 60 -4.31 -5.28 -6.21
CA GLN A 60 -5.33 -4.48 -5.55
C GLN A 60 -6.08 -5.39 -4.55
N LEU A 61 -6.04 -5.05 -3.26
CA LEU A 61 -6.80 -5.75 -2.22
C LEU A 61 -8.04 -4.92 -1.84
N ILE A 62 -9.09 -5.61 -1.39
CA ILE A 62 -10.26 -4.96 -0.78
C ILE A 62 -9.86 -4.51 0.62
N GLY A 63 -9.94 -3.21 0.86
CA GLY A 63 -9.45 -2.59 2.10
C GLY A 63 -8.01 -2.10 2.00
N ARG A 64 -7.45 -1.69 3.15
CA ARG A 64 -6.21 -0.90 3.31
C ARG A 64 -6.26 0.41 2.52
N THR A 65 -7.46 0.94 2.32
CA THR A 65 -7.77 2.07 1.44
C THR A 65 -6.91 3.29 1.76
N LYS A 66 -6.85 3.65 3.05
CA LYS A 66 -6.04 4.75 3.58
C LYS A 66 -4.52 4.54 3.45
N VAL A 67 -4.04 3.29 3.40
CA VAL A 67 -2.61 3.00 3.19
C VAL A 67 -2.18 3.42 1.78
N TYR A 68 -3.03 3.27 0.77
CA TYR A 68 -2.72 3.69 -0.61
C TYR A 68 -2.50 5.21 -0.73
N ASN A 69 -3.07 6.01 0.17
CA ASN A 69 -2.82 7.45 0.21
C ASN A 69 -1.35 7.80 0.53
N LEU A 70 -0.63 6.88 1.19
CA LEU A 70 0.82 7.00 1.44
C LEU A 70 1.67 6.58 0.24
N LEU A 71 1.09 5.89 -0.74
CA LEU A 71 1.81 5.25 -1.85
C LEU A 71 1.76 6.05 -3.15
N SER A 72 1.36 7.32 -3.09
CA SER A 72 1.16 8.18 -4.27
C SER A 72 0.22 7.54 -5.31
N ALA A 73 -0.82 6.86 -4.83
CA ALA A 73 -1.85 6.23 -5.62
C ALA A 73 -2.86 7.28 -6.13
N LYS A 74 -2.72 7.74 -7.37
CA LYS A 74 -3.63 8.76 -7.92
C LYS A 74 -4.93 8.17 -8.47
N TYR A 75 -4.82 7.08 -9.21
CA TYR A 75 -5.94 6.48 -9.93
C TYR A 75 -6.18 5.06 -9.46
N TRP A 76 -7.45 4.72 -9.32
CA TRP A 76 -7.92 3.34 -9.13
C TRP A 76 -8.71 2.93 -10.36
N TYR A 77 -8.52 1.70 -10.79
CA TYR A 77 -9.13 1.18 -12.01
C TYR A 77 -9.82 -0.12 -11.66
N THR A 78 -11.10 -0.24 -12.01
CA THR A 78 -11.87 -1.47 -11.85
C THR A 78 -12.48 -1.90 -13.18
N PHE A 79 -12.74 -3.20 -13.32
CA PHE A 79 -13.53 -3.74 -14.42
C PHE A 79 -14.99 -3.98 -13.99
N ASN A 80 -15.89 -4.19 -14.95
CA ASN A 80 -17.34 -4.39 -14.72
C ASN A 80 -17.73 -5.53 -13.75
N TYR A 81 -16.78 -6.37 -13.34
CA TYR A 81 -16.99 -7.49 -12.41
C TYR A 81 -16.39 -7.23 -11.01
N GLU A 82 -15.87 -6.03 -10.77
CA GLU A 82 -15.25 -5.62 -9.51
C GLU A 82 -16.05 -4.47 -8.88
N ASP A 83 -16.60 -4.71 -7.70
CA ASP A 83 -17.48 -3.74 -7.00
C ASP A 83 -16.77 -3.00 -5.86
N ALA A 84 -15.54 -3.37 -5.52
CA ALA A 84 -14.83 -2.78 -4.39
C ALA A 84 -14.03 -1.54 -4.79
N ILE A 85 -14.54 -0.38 -4.40
CA ILE A 85 -13.91 0.92 -4.61
C ILE A 85 -13.33 1.38 -3.26
N PRO A 86 -12.04 1.76 -3.19
CA PRO A 86 -11.47 2.30 -1.97
C PRO A 86 -12.17 3.59 -1.51
N TYR A 87 -12.29 3.78 -0.19
CA TYR A 87 -12.74 5.04 0.38
C TYR A 87 -11.88 6.22 -0.10
N GLY A 88 -12.53 7.34 -0.45
CA GLY A 88 -11.87 8.56 -0.94
C GLY A 88 -11.54 8.57 -2.45
N TYR A 89 -12.02 7.56 -3.20
CA TYR A 89 -11.85 7.50 -4.64
C TYR A 89 -13.17 7.79 -5.37
N ASN A 90 -13.18 8.83 -6.18
CA ASN A 90 -14.37 9.28 -6.90
C ASN A 90 -14.33 8.87 -8.37
N LYS A 91 -15.45 8.37 -8.88
CA LYS A 91 -15.57 7.97 -10.29
C LYS A 91 -15.36 9.17 -11.20
N ILE A 92 -14.34 9.10 -12.06
CA ILE A 92 -14.04 10.15 -13.05
C ILE A 92 -14.31 9.72 -14.49
N HIS A 93 -14.32 8.41 -14.75
CA HIS A 93 -14.55 7.89 -16.10
C HIS A 93 -15.15 6.49 -16.07
N GLU A 94 -16.05 6.22 -17.00
CA GLU A 94 -16.61 4.90 -17.26
C GLU A 94 -16.51 4.63 -18.77
N SER A 95 -15.84 3.55 -19.12
CA SER A 95 -15.55 3.20 -20.49
C SER A 95 -16.62 2.25 -21.04
N PRO A 96 -17.09 2.46 -22.29
CA PRO A 96 -17.94 1.49 -22.98
C PRO A 96 -17.30 0.10 -23.13
N LYS A 97 -15.98 -0.02 -22.94
CA LYS A 97 -15.24 -1.29 -22.97
C LYS A 97 -15.26 -2.05 -21.64
N GLY A 98 -15.99 -1.55 -20.65
CA GLY A 98 -16.24 -2.26 -19.39
C GLY A 98 -15.21 -2.05 -18.30
N TYR A 99 -14.70 -0.82 -18.20
CA TYR A 99 -13.84 -0.42 -17.09
C TYR A 99 -14.19 0.96 -16.55
N THR A 100 -13.92 1.16 -15.27
CA THR A 100 -14.19 2.39 -14.54
C THR A 100 -12.91 2.91 -13.89
N VAL A 101 -12.69 4.21 -13.99
CA VAL A 101 -11.54 4.90 -13.38
C VAL A 101 -12.03 5.83 -12.29
N TYR A 102 -11.37 5.74 -11.14
CA TYR A 102 -11.59 6.57 -9.98
C TYR A 102 -10.33 7.38 -9.67
N GLU A 103 -10.51 8.60 -9.16
CA GLU A 103 -9.42 9.48 -8.74
C GLU A 103 -9.42 9.63 -7.22
N ASN A 104 -8.23 9.54 -6.63
CA ASN A 104 -8.01 9.70 -5.19
C ASN A 104 -8.03 11.19 -4.80
N GLU A 105 -8.98 11.59 -3.96
CA GLU A 105 -9.06 12.97 -3.46
C GLU A 105 -7.96 13.32 -2.45
N ASN A 106 -7.33 12.30 -1.87
CA ASN A 106 -6.24 12.40 -0.91
C ASN A 106 -4.88 12.12 -1.56
N PHE A 107 -4.76 12.35 -2.86
CA PHE A 107 -3.50 12.13 -3.59
C PHE A 107 -2.38 13.05 -3.11
N VAL A 108 -1.27 12.44 -2.69
CA VAL A 108 0.00 13.12 -2.42
C VAL A 108 1.06 12.63 -3.41
N GLU A 109 1.58 13.57 -4.19
CA GLU A 109 2.64 13.30 -5.14
C GLU A 109 3.98 13.15 -4.41
N LEU A 110 4.65 12.00 -4.62
CA LEU A 110 5.97 11.62 -4.11
C LEU A 110 6.11 11.50 -2.58
N GLY A 111 5.57 12.39 -1.77
CA GLY A 111 5.78 12.39 -0.33
C GLY A 111 5.49 13.70 0.37
N PHE A 112 5.69 13.73 1.68
CA PHE A 112 5.40 14.87 2.55
C PHE A 112 6.18 14.81 3.85
N ALA A 113 6.17 15.91 4.61
CA ALA A 113 6.85 16.01 5.90
C ALA A 113 5.95 15.61 7.08
N TYR A 114 6.46 14.73 7.94
CA TYR A 114 5.83 14.34 9.20
C TYR A 114 6.35 15.20 10.36
N ASN A 115 5.42 15.63 11.22
CA ASN A 115 5.72 16.29 12.48
C ASN A 115 5.97 15.31 13.63
N LYS A 116 5.37 14.11 13.54
CA LYS A 116 5.39 13.09 14.59
C LYS A 116 6.14 11.86 14.08
N THR A 117 6.91 11.24 14.97
CA THR A 117 7.55 9.94 14.70
C THR A 117 7.14 8.93 15.75
N ILE A 118 7.16 7.66 15.38
CA ILE A 118 6.94 6.52 16.27
C ILE A 118 8.12 5.55 16.14
N ASN A 119 8.50 4.90 17.24
CA ASN A 119 9.51 3.86 17.22
C ASN A 119 9.05 2.69 16.35
N LYS A 120 9.89 2.30 15.37
CA LYS A 120 9.60 1.21 14.44
C LYS A 120 9.30 -0.11 15.14
N ASP A 121 10.13 -0.51 16.09
CA ASP A 121 10.04 -1.82 16.73
C ASP A 121 8.78 -1.92 17.60
N PHE A 122 8.45 -0.83 18.31
CA PHE A 122 7.17 -0.70 19.01
C PHE A 122 5.98 -0.83 18.05
N LEU A 123 5.98 -0.10 16.93
CA LEU A 123 4.90 -0.17 15.94
C LEU A 123 4.68 -1.61 15.47
N LEU A 124 5.75 -2.35 15.18
CA LEU A 124 5.68 -3.74 14.72
C LEU A 124 5.09 -4.71 15.76
N THR A 125 4.97 -4.32 17.03
CA THR A 125 4.28 -5.14 18.05
C THR A 125 2.76 -5.05 18.01
N LEU A 126 2.20 -4.06 17.31
CA LEU A 126 0.76 -3.78 17.31
C LEU A 126 0.03 -4.60 16.22
N PRO A 127 -1.31 -4.79 16.32
CA PRO A 127 -2.09 -5.35 15.23
C PRO A 127 -1.97 -4.52 13.94
N PHE A 128 -2.15 -5.16 12.78
CA PHE A 128 -1.96 -4.49 11.48
C PHE A 128 -2.90 -3.31 11.25
N LEU A 129 -4.15 -3.39 11.71
CA LEU A 129 -5.07 -2.25 11.62
C LEU A 129 -4.51 -1.04 12.38
N GLU A 130 -4.04 -1.28 13.61
CA GLU A 130 -3.45 -0.24 14.44
C GLU A 130 -2.15 0.33 13.85
N GLN A 131 -1.30 -0.54 13.30
CA GLN A 131 -0.10 -0.10 12.58
C GLN A 131 -0.46 0.83 11.42
N ASP A 132 -1.43 0.43 10.58
CA ASP A 132 -1.83 1.17 9.39
C ASP A 132 -2.50 2.51 9.76
N ARG A 133 -3.25 2.57 10.88
CA ARG A 133 -3.81 3.80 11.46
C ARG A 133 -2.70 4.76 11.93
N ILE A 134 -1.75 4.28 12.73
CA ILE A 134 -0.63 5.09 13.23
C ILE A 134 0.20 5.63 12.08
N MET A 135 0.45 4.82 11.06
CA MET A 135 1.21 5.18 9.86
C MET A 135 0.58 6.33 9.06
N GLN A 136 -0.72 6.59 9.23
CA GLN A 136 -1.35 7.77 8.64
C GLN A 136 -0.82 9.06 9.26
N GLU A 137 -0.52 9.11 10.56
CA GLU A 137 -0.18 10.35 11.28
C GLU A 137 1.27 10.43 11.79
N TYR A 138 1.91 9.29 11.96
CA TYR A 138 3.25 9.15 12.53
C TYR A 138 4.17 8.47 11.51
N LEU A 139 5.38 9.01 11.38
CA LEU A 139 6.42 8.34 10.62
C LEU A 139 7.11 7.29 11.47
N ALA A 140 7.09 6.04 11.02
CA ALA A 140 7.83 4.95 11.64
C ALA A 140 9.32 5.07 11.32
N VAL A 141 10.16 5.28 12.33
CA VAL A 141 11.61 5.38 12.19
C VAL A 141 12.33 4.60 13.28
N GLU A 142 13.48 4.00 12.97
CA GLU A 142 14.24 3.16 13.91
C GLU A 142 14.73 3.95 15.13
N ASN A 143 15.14 5.19 14.91
CA ASN A 143 15.77 6.04 15.94
C ASN A 143 14.78 6.83 16.82
N SER A 144 13.46 6.68 16.62
CA SER A 144 12.48 7.35 17.48
C SER A 144 12.39 6.65 18.83
N THR A 145 12.25 7.43 19.91
CA THR A 145 12.00 6.91 21.26
C THR A 145 10.52 6.91 21.64
N ASN A 146 9.65 7.40 20.75
CA ASN A 146 8.22 7.51 21.03
C ASN A 146 7.56 6.13 20.93
N THR A 147 6.90 5.70 22.01
CA THR A 147 6.11 4.46 22.07
C THR A 147 4.67 4.73 22.49
N THR A 148 4.25 5.99 22.46
CA THR A 148 2.88 6.43 22.74
C THR A 148 2.39 7.27 21.58
N TYR A 149 1.10 7.18 21.32
CA TYR A 149 0.46 7.86 20.20
C TYR A 149 -0.97 8.26 20.57
N THR A 150 -1.51 9.20 19.81
CA THR A 150 -2.90 9.61 19.88
C THR A 150 -3.35 9.80 18.44
N LEU A 151 -4.38 9.05 18.05
CA LEU A 151 -4.98 9.09 16.73
C LEU A 151 -6.10 10.12 16.73
N ASN A 152 -6.20 10.84 15.62
CA ASN A 152 -7.27 11.77 15.30
C ASN A 152 -8.13 11.15 14.18
N ASP A 153 -8.66 9.96 14.45
CA ASP A 153 -9.61 9.25 13.59
C ASP A 153 -10.91 8.98 14.36
N ASN A 154 -11.96 8.63 13.62
CA ASN A 154 -13.29 8.33 14.15
C ASN A 154 -13.57 6.82 14.10
N ILE A 155 -12.52 6.00 14.20
CA ILE A 155 -12.65 4.53 14.21
C ILE A 155 -13.01 4.09 15.63
N GLU A 156 -14.21 3.52 15.77
CA GLU A 156 -14.74 3.06 17.06
C GLU A 156 -14.90 1.55 17.07
N LEU A 157 -14.46 0.90 18.16
CA LEU A 157 -14.71 -0.52 18.38
C LEU A 157 -16.18 -0.72 18.76
N LEU A 158 -16.95 -1.40 17.90
CA LEU A 158 -18.35 -1.72 18.17
C LEU A 158 -18.47 -2.94 19.10
N THR A 159 -17.77 -4.02 18.77
CA THR A 159 -17.83 -5.26 19.52
C THR A 159 -16.66 -6.17 19.17
N VAL A 160 -16.50 -7.24 19.96
CA VAL A 160 -15.59 -8.35 19.66
C VAL A 160 -16.44 -9.60 19.45
N LEU A 161 -16.47 -10.07 18.21
CA LEU A 161 -17.26 -11.24 17.84
C LEU A 161 -16.54 -12.53 18.27
N PRO A 162 -17.29 -13.54 18.71
CA PRO A 162 -16.72 -14.78 19.25
C PRO A 162 -16.02 -15.62 18.17
N THR A 163 -15.50 -16.78 18.57
CA THR A 163 -14.70 -17.67 17.73
C THR A 163 -15.54 -18.59 16.81
N ASP A 164 -16.86 -18.44 16.82
CA ASP A 164 -17.79 -19.22 15.99
C ASP A 164 -17.51 -19.08 14.48
N THR A 165 -17.78 -20.12 13.70
CA THR A 165 -17.63 -20.06 12.22
C THR A 165 -18.56 -19.03 11.59
N ILE A 166 -19.75 -18.86 12.15
CA ILE A 166 -20.75 -17.88 11.71
C ILE A 166 -20.94 -16.87 12.84
N ARG A 167 -20.62 -15.62 12.57
CA ARG A 167 -20.75 -14.50 13.51
C ARG A 167 -21.82 -13.56 12.99
N VAL A 168 -22.73 -13.17 13.85
CA VAL A 168 -23.82 -12.25 13.52
C VAL A 168 -23.73 -11.06 14.46
N TYR A 169 -23.87 -9.87 13.91
CA TYR A 169 -24.03 -8.65 14.67
C TYR A 169 -25.22 -7.86 14.12
N ASP A 170 -26.20 -7.64 14.98
CA ASP A 170 -27.35 -6.78 14.74
C ASP A 170 -27.03 -5.39 15.30
N PHE A 171 -27.18 -4.35 14.47
CA PHE A 171 -26.97 -2.98 14.89
C PHE A 171 -28.17 -2.51 15.73
N GLU A 172 -27.91 -1.74 16.80
CA GLU A 172 -28.99 -1.18 17.63
C GLU A 172 -29.93 -0.27 16.81
N GLU A 173 -29.34 0.49 15.88
CA GLU A 173 -30.04 1.31 14.90
C GLU A 173 -29.38 1.10 13.52
N PRO A 174 -30.14 1.13 12.41
CA PRO A 174 -29.56 0.98 11.08
C PRO A 174 -28.50 2.05 10.78
N VAL A 175 -27.35 1.61 10.26
CA VAL A 175 -26.23 2.48 9.89
C VAL A 175 -26.09 2.58 8.37
N LYS A 176 -25.54 3.68 7.88
CA LYS A 176 -25.19 3.91 6.46
C LYS A 176 -24.03 4.89 6.39
N ASP A 177 -23.42 5.02 5.21
CA ASP A 177 -22.32 5.95 4.98
C ASP A 177 -21.19 5.73 6.01
N VAL A 178 -20.74 4.49 6.13
CA VAL A 178 -19.73 4.05 7.12
C VAL A 178 -18.71 3.13 6.47
N ASN A 179 -17.46 3.17 6.95
CA ASN A 179 -16.47 2.15 6.71
C ASN A 179 -16.52 1.12 7.85
N ILE A 180 -16.53 -0.16 7.52
CA ILE A 180 -16.47 -1.25 8.50
C ILE A 180 -15.07 -1.84 8.47
N TYR A 181 -14.52 -2.15 9.65
CA TYR A 181 -13.25 -2.87 9.80
C TYR A 181 -13.46 -4.18 10.57
N LEU A 182 -12.86 -5.25 10.08
CA LEU A 182 -12.88 -6.58 10.70
C LEU A 182 -11.45 -7.09 10.86
N GLU A 183 -11.00 -7.34 12.09
CA GLU A 183 -9.70 -7.99 12.32
C GLU A 183 -9.83 -9.52 12.20
N VAL A 184 -9.54 -10.03 11.00
CA VAL A 184 -9.68 -11.45 10.62
C VAL A 184 -8.35 -12.22 10.73
N PHE A 185 -7.62 -12.02 11.82
CA PHE A 185 -6.30 -12.64 11.99
C PHE A 185 -6.38 -14.18 12.02
N GLY A 186 -5.81 -14.85 11.02
CA GLY A 186 -5.91 -16.31 10.91
C GLY A 186 -7.22 -16.82 10.28
N LEU A 187 -8.06 -15.93 9.77
CA LEU A 187 -9.32 -16.26 9.10
C LEU A 187 -9.27 -15.77 7.63
N PRO A 188 -8.37 -16.32 6.78
CA PRO A 188 -8.14 -15.75 5.46
C PRO A 188 -9.34 -15.89 4.54
N ASN A 189 -10.10 -16.99 4.63
CA ASN A 189 -11.34 -17.20 3.89
C ASN A 189 -12.50 -16.58 4.67
N THR A 190 -12.88 -15.35 4.32
CA THR A 190 -13.97 -14.64 5.02
C THR A 190 -15.04 -14.23 4.02
N LYS A 191 -16.27 -14.72 4.24
CA LYS A 191 -17.47 -14.25 3.57
C LYS A 191 -18.19 -13.25 4.47
N ILE A 192 -18.58 -12.12 3.91
CA ILE A 192 -19.28 -11.05 4.63
C ILE A 192 -20.58 -10.77 3.89
N THR A 193 -21.70 -10.80 4.60
CA THR A 193 -23.00 -10.40 4.04
C THR A 193 -23.62 -9.35 4.95
N THR A 194 -24.00 -8.20 4.40
CA THR A 194 -24.73 -7.17 5.13
C THR A 194 -26.20 -7.17 4.70
N TYR A 195 -27.10 -6.87 5.63
CA TYR A 195 -28.53 -6.88 5.42
C TYR A 195 -29.17 -5.57 5.87
N TYR A 196 -30.32 -5.26 5.27
CA TYR A 196 -31.26 -4.25 5.75
C TYR A 196 -32.67 -4.77 5.59
N GLN A 197 -33.45 -4.83 6.68
CA GLN A 197 -34.81 -5.35 6.66
C GLN A 197 -34.90 -6.74 6.00
N ASP A 198 -33.93 -7.60 6.33
CA ASP A 198 -33.75 -8.97 5.79
C ASP A 198 -33.40 -9.09 4.29
N GLU A 199 -33.26 -7.98 3.57
CA GLU A 199 -32.72 -7.96 2.21
C GLU A 199 -31.19 -7.85 2.23
N VAL A 200 -30.52 -8.58 1.32
CA VAL A 200 -29.06 -8.51 1.17
C VAL A 200 -28.68 -7.18 0.52
N VAL A 201 -27.78 -6.44 1.17
CA VAL A 201 -27.26 -5.15 0.67
C VAL A 201 -25.90 -5.35 0.00
N ASN A 202 -24.94 -5.96 0.70
CA ASN A 202 -23.61 -6.24 0.16
C ASN A 202 -23.22 -7.69 0.43
N LYS A 203 -22.42 -8.26 -0.47
CA LYS A 203 -21.82 -9.59 -0.30
C LYS A 203 -20.37 -9.56 -0.75
N TYR A 204 -19.48 -10.05 0.11
CA TYR A 204 -18.05 -10.17 -0.14
C TYR A 204 -17.61 -11.61 0.11
N ASP A 205 -16.75 -12.15 -0.74
CA ASP A 205 -16.09 -13.44 -0.58
C ASP A 205 -14.58 -13.24 -0.82
N LEU A 206 -13.82 -13.23 0.28
CA LEU A 206 -12.47 -12.67 0.30
C LEU A 206 -11.45 -13.69 0.79
N TRP A 207 -10.27 -13.66 0.16
CA TRP A 207 -9.05 -14.27 0.68
C TRP A 207 -8.11 -13.18 1.17
N GLN A 208 -8.14 -12.86 2.48
CA GLN A 208 -7.37 -11.75 3.03
C GLN A 208 -6.96 -11.97 4.49
N PHE A 209 -5.75 -11.57 4.84
CA PHE A 209 -5.21 -11.69 6.20
C PHE A 209 -5.22 -10.37 6.96
N ASN A 210 -5.09 -10.52 8.28
CA ASN A 210 -4.93 -9.48 9.29
C ASN A 210 -6.21 -8.68 9.54
N TYR A 211 -6.65 -7.88 8.57
CA TYR A 211 -7.92 -7.17 8.66
C TYR A 211 -8.50 -6.89 7.28
N ILE A 212 -9.81 -6.67 7.23
CA ILE A 212 -10.58 -6.25 6.06
C ILE A 212 -11.24 -4.92 6.41
N ASP A 213 -11.23 -3.97 5.47
CA ASP A 213 -12.15 -2.82 5.52
C ASP A 213 -12.90 -2.66 4.21
N PHE A 214 -14.16 -2.25 4.32
CA PHE A 214 -15.03 -2.03 3.18
C PHE A 214 -16.05 -0.93 3.46
N PRO A 215 -16.39 -0.13 2.43
CA PRO A 215 -17.39 0.90 2.56
C PRO A 215 -18.82 0.33 2.53
N VAL A 216 -19.72 0.98 3.27
CA VAL A 216 -21.16 0.73 3.25
C VAL A 216 -21.88 2.06 3.00
N TYR A 217 -22.42 2.23 1.81
CA TYR A 217 -23.13 3.45 1.39
C TYR A 217 -24.63 3.40 1.64
N GLU A 218 -25.21 2.20 1.64
CA GLU A 218 -26.64 1.99 1.86
C GLU A 218 -26.92 1.64 3.33
N TYR A 219 -28.19 1.73 3.75
CA TYR A 219 -28.56 1.31 5.10
C TYR A 219 -28.29 -0.18 5.29
N ILE A 220 -27.79 -0.55 6.48
CA ILE A 220 -27.68 -1.91 6.97
C ILE A 220 -28.11 -1.96 8.45
N ASP A 221 -28.72 -3.07 8.86
CA ASP A 221 -29.11 -3.34 10.26
C ASP A 221 -28.49 -4.63 10.81
N LYS A 222 -27.82 -5.42 9.96
CA LYS A 222 -27.17 -6.68 10.33
C LYS A 222 -25.97 -6.99 9.47
N ILE A 223 -24.92 -7.54 10.08
CA ILE A 223 -23.75 -8.10 9.40
C ILE A 223 -23.57 -9.56 9.82
N VAL A 224 -23.34 -10.41 8.82
CA VAL A 224 -23.05 -11.83 8.99
C VAL A 224 -21.66 -12.11 8.41
N ILE A 225 -20.81 -12.72 9.22
CA ILE A 225 -19.43 -13.05 8.85
C ILE A 225 -19.28 -14.56 8.98
N GLU A 226 -18.95 -15.20 7.86
CA GLU A 226 -18.69 -16.63 7.80
C GLU A 226 -17.21 -16.84 7.50
N SER A 227 -16.48 -17.43 8.44
CA SER A 227 -15.07 -17.74 8.25
C SER A 227 -14.64 -18.95 9.05
N GLU A 228 -13.89 -19.83 8.40
CA GLU A 228 -13.38 -21.06 9.01
C GLU A 228 -11.98 -20.82 9.57
N ASP A 229 -11.78 -21.17 10.84
CA ASP A 229 -10.48 -21.16 11.50
C ASP A 229 -9.64 -22.37 11.08
N ILE A 230 -9.13 -22.32 9.85
CA ILE A 230 -8.32 -23.39 9.26
C ILE A 230 -6.96 -23.59 9.95
N TYR A 231 -6.54 -22.67 10.83
CA TYR A 231 -5.28 -22.74 11.56
C TYR A 231 -5.46 -23.11 13.05
N GLY A 232 -6.69 -23.11 13.56
CA GLY A 232 -7.01 -23.46 14.94
C GLY A 232 -6.52 -22.44 15.96
N TYR A 233 -6.47 -21.16 15.60
CA TYR A 233 -6.04 -20.09 16.50
C TYR A 233 -7.08 -19.71 17.56
N GLY A 234 -8.36 -20.03 17.34
CA GLY A 234 -9.46 -19.56 18.18
C GLY A 234 -9.63 -18.05 18.07
N THR A 235 -9.74 -17.54 16.84
CA THR A 235 -9.74 -16.09 16.57
C THR A 235 -11.09 -15.44 16.88
N GLU A 236 -11.06 -14.50 17.84
CA GLU A 236 -12.08 -13.47 18.02
C GLU A 236 -11.95 -12.40 16.93
N VAL A 237 -13.07 -11.81 16.50
CA VAL A 237 -13.09 -10.81 15.43
C VAL A 237 -13.56 -9.45 15.97
N PRO A 238 -12.64 -8.56 16.34
CA PRO A 238 -12.94 -7.16 16.56
C PRO A 238 -13.60 -6.53 15.33
N LEU A 239 -14.77 -5.92 15.55
CA LEU A 239 -15.54 -5.17 14.57
C LEU A 239 -15.49 -3.69 14.93
N TYR A 240 -14.94 -2.88 14.02
CA TYR A 240 -14.91 -1.43 14.15
C TYR A 240 -15.77 -0.76 13.07
N ILE A 241 -16.21 0.45 13.36
CA ILE A 241 -16.93 1.31 12.44
C ILE A 241 -16.29 2.69 12.39
N GLU A 242 -16.36 3.33 11.23
CA GLU A 242 -15.98 4.71 11.04
C GLU A 242 -17.01 5.40 10.15
N PRO A 243 -17.66 6.47 10.60
CA PRO A 243 -18.54 7.28 9.76
C PRO A 243 -17.79 7.88 8.56
N PHE A 244 -18.43 7.92 7.39
CA PHE A 244 -17.96 8.76 6.29
C PHE A 244 -18.21 10.22 6.67
N ASP A 245 -17.15 10.89 7.08
CA ASP A 245 -17.14 12.32 7.26
C ASP A 245 -15.93 12.95 6.56
N GLU A 246 -15.98 14.28 6.42
CA GLU A 246 -14.89 15.03 5.83
C GLU A 246 -13.66 15.10 6.75
N SER A 247 -13.75 14.64 8.01
CA SER A 247 -12.70 14.82 9.01
C SER A 247 -11.41 14.09 8.62
N TYR A 248 -11.50 12.87 8.09
CA TYR A 248 -10.31 12.15 7.61
C TYR A 248 -9.61 12.94 6.49
N SER A 249 -10.36 13.34 5.47
CA SER A 249 -9.80 14.05 4.30
C SER A 249 -9.24 15.42 4.69
N GLU A 250 -9.90 16.15 5.60
CA GLU A 250 -9.38 17.41 6.16
C GLU A 250 -8.10 17.19 6.98
N ASN A 251 -8.11 16.21 7.89
CA ASN A 251 -6.94 15.86 8.71
C ASN A 251 -5.76 15.44 7.83
N PHE A 252 -6.02 14.63 6.81
CA PHE A 252 -4.99 14.15 5.89
C PHE A 252 -4.43 15.30 5.03
N LYS A 253 -5.27 16.20 4.52
CA LYS A 253 -4.82 17.42 3.81
C LYS A 253 -3.96 18.32 4.71
N ASN A 254 -4.34 18.48 5.97
CA ASN A 254 -3.56 19.27 6.93
C ASN A 254 -2.21 18.62 7.22
N LEU A 255 -2.18 17.30 7.43
CA LEU A 255 -0.96 16.53 7.66
C LEU A 255 0.00 16.62 6.46
N THR A 256 -0.54 16.58 5.25
CA THR A 256 0.22 16.53 3.99
C THR A 256 0.41 17.91 3.35
N SER A 257 0.14 18.98 4.11
CA SER A 257 0.29 20.37 3.66
C SER A 257 1.70 20.71 3.20
N GLU A 258 2.72 20.08 3.82
CA GLU A 258 4.13 20.16 3.42
C GLU A 258 4.51 18.96 2.55
N SER A 259 3.86 18.85 1.39
CA SER A 259 4.10 17.83 0.37
C SER A 259 5.00 18.32 -0.76
N PHE A 260 5.61 17.39 -1.48
CA PHE A 260 6.33 17.70 -2.72
C PHE A 260 5.39 18.33 -3.77
N LYS A 261 5.95 19.25 -4.54
CA LYS A 261 5.35 19.91 -5.70
C LYS A 261 6.31 19.87 -6.88
N ASN A 262 5.80 20.16 -8.08
CA ASN A 262 6.58 20.17 -9.33
C ASN A 262 7.35 18.86 -9.55
N VAL A 263 6.74 17.73 -9.21
CA VAL A 263 7.43 16.45 -9.27
C VAL A 263 7.62 16.02 -10.72
N ILE A 264 8.83 15.58 -11.04
CA ILE A 264 9.20 15.12 -12.37
C ILE A 264 9.81 13.72 -12.23
N PHE A 265 9.26 12.78 -12.98
CA PHE A 265 9.76 11.42 -13.10
C PHE A 265 10.45 11.24 -14.45
N THR A 266 11.69 10.78 -14.42
CA THR A 266 12.45 10.31 -15.58
C THR A 266 12.97 8.89 -15.31
N ASN A 267 13.72 8.31 -16.24
CA ASN A 267 14.16 6.91 -16.12
C ASN A 267 15.05 6.65 -14.88
N ASP A 268 15.90 7.61 -14.52
CA ASP A 268 16.91 7.46 -13.48
C ASP A 268 16.87 8.59 -12.43
N ILE A 269 16.04 9.61 -12.64
CA ILE A 269 15.90 10.77 -11.76
C ILE A 269 14.44 10.99 -11.40
N ILE A 270 14.19 11.13 -10.11
CA ILE A 270 12.95 11.69 -9.54
C ILE A 270 13.33 13.00 -8.88
N GLN A 271 12.60 14.07 -9.12
CA GLN A 271 12.88 15.37 -8.50
C GLN A 271 11.59 16.11 -8.14
N GLY A 272 11.66 17.03 -7.19
CA GLY A 272 10.55 17.87 -6.79
C GLY A 272 10.97 18.93 -5.78
N ASP A 273 10.08 19.87 -5.53
CA ASP A 273 10.28 20.96 -4.59
C ASP A 273 9.47 20.72 -3.31
N ILE A 274 10.05 21.01 -2.15
CA ILE A 274 9.36 20.91 -0.85
C ILE A 274 9.71 22.11 0.04
N THR A 275 8.71 22.58 0.79
CA THR A 275 8.87 23.66 1.78
C THR A 275 8.56 23.12 3.17
N ILE A 276 9.51 23.29 4.09
CA ILE A 276 9.41 22.87 5.48
C ILE A 276 9.27 24.11 6.36
N SER A 277 8.26 24.14 7.23
CA SER A 277 7.98 25.29 8.11
C SER A 277 8.17 24.95 9.58
N GLY A 278 8.52 25.96 10.38
CA GLY A 278 8.58 25.86 11.84
C GLY A 278 9.89 25.25 12.35
N ASN A 279 9.94 23.93 12.44
CA ASN A 279 11.05 23.16 13.00
C ASN A 279 11.62 22.14 12.01
N GLU A 280 12.71 21.47 12.39
CA GLU A 280 13.20 20.31 11.65
C GLU A 280 12.12 19.23 11.58
N LYS A 281 11.89 18.69 10.39
CA LYS A 281 10.92 17.63 10.15
C LYS A 281 11.53 16.48 9.37
N TYR A 282 10.87 15.34 9.51
CA TYR A 282 11.15 14.17 8.71
C TYR A 282 10.37 14.23 7.41
N VAL A 283 11.05 14.17 6.28
CA VAL A 283 10.45 13.96 4.96
C VAL A 283 10.31 12.48 4.72
N PHE A 284 9.10 12.05 4.41
CA PHE A 284 8.78 10.74 3.88
C PHE A 284 8.61 10.84 2.37
N THR A 285 9.03 9.81 1.64
CA THR A 285 8.72 9.64 0.22
C THR A 285 8.15 8.25 -0.04
N SER A 286 7.28 8.09 -1.02
CA SER A 286 6.82 6.79 -1.51
C SER A 286 7.87 6.08 -2.38
N ILE A 287 9.13 6.56 -2.43
CA ILE A 287 10.24 5.89 -3.13
C ILE A 287 10.72 4.69 -2.28
N PRO A 288 10.68 3.47 -2.81
CA PRO A 288 11.30 2.29 -2.21
C PRO A 288 12.74 2.53 -1.74
N TYR A 289 13.06 2.14 -0.50
CA TYR A 289 14.43 2.18 -0.02
C TYR A 289 15.32 1.18 -0.76
N ASP A 290 16.42 1.64 -1.32
CA ASP A 290 17.48 0.82 -1.92
C ASP A 290 18.82 1.55 -1.84
N LYS A 291 19.93 0.81 -1.72
CA LYS A 291 21.29 1.39 -1.61
C LYS A 291 21.77 2.05 -2.91
N GLY A 292 21.12 1.79 -4.03
CA GLY A 292 21.37 2.40 -5.33
C GLY A 292 20.90 3.85 -5.43
N TRP A 293 20.09 4.33 -4.49
CA TRP A 293 19.64 5.72 -4.46
C TRP A 293 20.71 6.66 -3.90
N SER A 294 20.76 7.87 -4.46
CA SER A 294 21.43 9.04 -3.88
C SER A 294 20.45 10.21 -3.83
N VAL A 295 20.42 10.91 -2.70
CA VAL A 295 19.53 12.06 -2.47
C VAL A 295 20.36 13.34 -2.43
N TYR A 296 19.90 14.35 -3.15
CA TYR A 296 20.53 15.67 -3.22
C TYR A 296 19.52 16.74 -2.82
N VAL A 297 19.94 17.68 -1.98
CA VAL A 297 19.13 18.83 -1.55
C VAL A 297 19.86 20.08 -1.99
N ASN A 298 19.25 20.86 -2.89
CA ASN A 298 19.88 22.02 -3.54
C ASN A 298 21.25 21.68 -4.17
N GLY A 299 21.38 20.48 -4.73
CA GLY A 299 22.60 19.97 -5.37
C GLY A 299 23.63 19.36 -4.40
N GLU A 300 23.45 19.47 -3.09
CA GLU A 300 24.33 18.85 -2.10
C GLU A 300 23.83 17.46 -1.72
N LYS A 301 24.72 16.46 -1.77
CA LYS A 301 24.38 15.07 -1.42
C LYS A 301 24.14 14.95 0.09
N ILE A 302 23.01 14.35 0.47
CA ILE A 302 22.66 14.08 1.86
C ILE A 302 22.57 12.58 2.16
N ASN A 303 22.55 12.25 3.45
CA ASN A 303 22.19 10.91 3.91
C ASN A 303 20.67 10.75 3.95
N TYR A 304 20.22 9.52 3.72
CA TYR A 304 18.82 9.10 3.85
C TYR A 304 18.76 7.78 4.63
N GLU A 305 17.60 7.51 5.21
CA GLU A 305 17.34 6.30 5.99
C GLU A 305 16.06 5.59 5.55
N LYS A 306 15.92 4.33 5.96
CA LYS A 306 14.70 3.56 5.75
C LYS A 306 13.67 4.02 6.78
N VAL A 307 12.57 4.57 6.30
CA VAL A 307 11.42 4.98 7.11
C VAL A 307 10.17 4.25 6.63
N GLN A 308 9.11 4.29 7.43
CA GLN A 308 7.81 3.74 7.06
C GLN A 308 7.88 2.30 6.54
N LEU A 309 8.84 1.54 7.09
CA LEU A 309 9.06 0.09 6.88
C LEU A 309 9.50 -0.32 5.47
N GLY A 310 9.90 0.62 4.62
CA GLY A 310 10.36 0.25 3.28
C GLY A 310 10.70 1.40 2.34
N PHE A 311 10.67 2.63 2.83
CA PHE A 311 10.72 3.81 2.00
C PHE A 311 11.87 4.75 2.38
N ILE A 312 12.22 5.64 1.46
CA ILE A 312 13.25 6.65 1.69
C ILE A 312 12.68 7.78 2.55
N GLY A 313 13.42 8.14 3.60
CA GLY A 313 13.18 9.34 4.38
C GLY A 313 14.48 10.02 4.80
N PHE A 314 14.37 11.29 5.14
CA PHE A 314 15.49 12.13 5.58
C PHE A 314 14.97 13.35 6.34
N LYS A 315 15.84 14.07 7.04
CA LYS A 315 15.47 15.27 7.79
C LYS A 315 15.79 16.53 7.00
N LEU A 316 14.92 17.52 7.12
CA LEU A 316 15.14 18.86 6.60
C LEU A 316 14.84 19.88 7.70
N GLN A 317 15.69 20.90 7.76
CA GLN A 317 15.45 22.10 8.56
C GLN A 317 14.40 22.99 7.88
N PRO A 318 13.84 24.00 8.55
CA PRO A 318 12.93 24.95 7.92
C PRO A 318 13.57 25.63 6.70
N GLY A 319 12.88 25.63 5.57
CA GLY A 319 13.40 26.14 4.30
C GLY A 319 12.62 25.65 3.09
N THR A 320 12.97 26.16 1.90
CA THR A 320 12.46 25.65 0.62
C THR A 320 13.62 24.99 -0.12
N TYR A 321 13.36 23.79 -0.64
CA TYR A 321 14.39 22.91 -1.17
C TYR A 321 13.95 22.32 -2.49
N HIS A 322 14.91 22.28 -3.43
CA HIS A 322 14.84 21.41 -4.59
C HIS A 322 15.52 20.09 -4.22
N VAL A 323 14.81 18.97 -4.37
CA VAL A 323 15.30 17.64 -4.01
C VAL A 323 15.38 16.76 -5.26
N GLU A 324 16.52 16.11 -5.45
CA GLU A 324 16.75 15.15 -6.53
C GLU A 324 17.11 13.78 -5.95
N PHE A 325 16.46 12.73 -6.45
CA PHE A 325 16.76 11.33 -6.21
C PHE A 325 17.32 10.74 -7.49
N LYS A 326 18.54 10.19 -7.43
CA LYS A 326 19.22 9.59 -8.58
C LYS A 326 19.44 8.10 -8.30
N TYR A 327 18.93 7.24 -9.17
CA TYR A 327 19.11 5.80 -9.04
C TYR A 327 20.28 5.30 -9.88
N GLN A 328 21.13 4.48 -9.27
CA GLN A 328 22.14 3.73 -9.99
C GLN A 328 22.11 2.28 -9.54
N ILE A 329 22.06 1.36 -10.51
CA ILE A 329 22.09 -0.08 -10.23
C ILE A 329 23.34 -0.42 -9.40
N PRO A 330 23.16 -0.96 -8.18
CA PRO A 330 24.27 -1.36 -7.33
C PRO A 330 25.20 -2.34 -8.05
N PHE A 331 26.51 -2.16 -7.88
CA PHE A 331 27.56 -3.00 -8.49
C PHE A 331 27.65 -2.99 -10.01
N LEU A 332 26.84 -2.24 -10.75
CA LEU A 332 26.93 -2.18 -12.22
C LEU A 332 28.34 -1.79 -12.68
N ASN A 333 28.93 -0.76 -12.06
CA ASN A 333 30.28 -0.31 -12.38
C ASN A 333 31.35 -1.38 -12.08
N VAL A 334 31.16 -2.14 -11.00
CA VAL A 334 32.05 -3.26 -10.64
C VAL A 334 31.93 -4.38 -11.67
N GLY A 335 30.70 -4.72 -12.07
CA GLY A 335 30.41 -5.71 -13.10
C GLY A 335 31.01 -5.34 -14.45
N VAL A 336 30.92 -4.07 -14.86
CA VAL A 336 31.59 -3.55 -16.07
C VAL A 336 33.11 -3.71 -15.97
N GLY A 337 33.69 -3.43 -14.80
CA GLY A 337 35.12 -3.63 -14.55
C GLY A 337 35.54 -5.09 -14.70
N ILE A 338 34.83 -6.02 -14.04
CA ILE A 338 35.10 -7.47 -14.11
C ILE A 338 34.95 -7.98 -15.54
N THR A 339 33.91 -7.55 -16.25
CA THR A 339 33.64 -7.94 -17.65
C THR A 339 34.76 -7.47 -18.56
N THR A 340 35.20 -6.22 -18.41
CA THR A 340 36.30 -5.65 -19.19
C THR A 340 37.61 -6.43 -18.97
N ILE A 341 37.95 -6.72 -17.72
CA ILE A 341 39.14 -7.51 -17.38
C ILE A 341 39.05 -8.93 -17.95
N SER A 342 37.87 -9.56 -17.87
CA SER A 342 37.65 -10.91 -18.40
C SER A 342 37.82 -10.95 -19.92
N ILE A 343 37.30 -9.95 -20.64
CA ILE A 343 37.48 -9.80 -22.09
C ILE A 343 38.97 -9.60 -22.43
N LEU A 344 39.69 -8.75 -21.69
CA LEU A 344 41.12 -8.54 -21.92
C LEU A 344 41.93 -9.83 -21.72
N ILE A 345 41.64 -10.60 -20.68
CA ILE A 345 42.27 -11.90 -20.44
C ILE A 345 41.97 -12.86 -21.60
N LEU A 346 40.71 -12.93 -22.06
CA LEU A 346 40.30 -13.78 -23.17
C LEU A 346 41.05 -13.42 -24.47
N ILE A 347 41.20 -12.12 -24.76
CA ILE A 347 41.96 -11.62 -25.92
C ILE A 347 43.43 -12.03 -25.81
N VAL A 348 44.04 -11.84 -24.64
CA VAL A 348 45.45 -12.23 -24.40
C VAL A 348 45.65 -13.73 -24.60
N ILE A 349 44.76 -14.57 -24.06
CA ILE A 349 44.80 -16.03 -24.25
C ILE A 349 44.69 -16.37 -25.74
N ASN A 350 43.74 -15.76 -26.47
CA ASN A 350 43.56 -16.02 -27.90
C ASN A 350 44.81 -15.65 -28.71
N LEU A 351 45.44 -14.51 -28.42
CA LEU A 351 46.67 -14.07 -29.07
C LEU A 351 47.86 -15.00 -28.78
N ILE A 352 47.97 -15.54 -27.56
CA ILE A 352 49.01 -16.52 -27.21
C ILE A 352 48.79 -17.84 -27.96
N VAL A 353 47.55 -18.33 -28.04
CA VAL A 353 47.21 -19.57 -28.76
C VAL A 353 47.48 -19.42 -30.26
N LYS A 354 47.09 -18.29 -30.87
CA LYS A 354 47.37 -18.00 -32.29
C LYS A 354 48.86 -17.87 -32.62
N LYS A 355 49.72 -17.54 -31.66
CA LYS A 355 51.18 -17.53 -31.86
C LYS A 355 51.82 -18.92 -31.76
N ARG A 356 51.12 -19.90 -31.19
CA ARG A 356 51.61 -21.28 -31.01
C ARG A 356 51.21 -22.22 -32.15
N HIS A 357 50.22 -21.85 -32.95
CA HIS A 357 49.95 -22.41 -34.27
C HIS A 357 50.59 -21.53 -35.35
#